data_AF-A0A523MKY2-F1
#
_entry.id   AF-A0A523MKY2-F1
#
_cell.length_a   1.000
_cell.length_b   1.000
_cell.length_c   1.000
_cell.angle_alpha   90.00
_cell.angle_beta   90.00
_cell.angle_gamma   90.00
#
_symmetry.space_group_name_H-M   'P 1'
#
loop_
_entity.id
_entity.type
_entity.pdbx_description
1 polymer ?
#
loop_
_entity_poly.entity_id
_entity_poly.type
_entity_poly.pdbx_seq_one_letter_code
_entity_poly.pdbx_strand_id
1 'polypeptide(L)'
;MHRSGIVTIFLLSGVMQPALAQDRAVERPLFATDSTLELTIEGPFERLTRERHAKPELDGIVRYTDAQGQEVVLDVGLSPRGNSRLDICSFPPFW
;
A
#
# COMPACT_ATOMS: atom_id res chain seq x y z
N MET A 1 66.60 -21.16 10.03
CA MET A 1 66.35 -21.26 8.57
C MET A 1 65.59 -20.03 8.13
N HIS A 2 66.30 -19.03 7.61
CA HIS A 2 65.74 -17.80 7.03
C HIS A 2 65.48 -18.07 5.54
N ARG A 3 64.26 -17.85 5.05
CA ARG A 3 63.99 -17.74 3.61
C ARG A 3 63.36 -16.39 3.34
N SER A 4 64.20 -15.49 2.83
CA SER A 4 63.81 -14.30 2.08
C SER A 4 62.89 -14.70 0.93
N GLY A 5 61.72 -14.08 0.84
CA GLY A 5 60.80 -14.19 -0.28
C GLY A 5 60.62 -12.82 -0.91
N ILE A 6 61.13 -12.68 -2.13
CA ILE A 6 61.08 -11.51 -3.00
C ILE A 6 59.63 -11.02 -3.16
N VAL A 7 59.39 -9.74 -2.82
CA VAL A 7 58.12 -9.06 -3.10
C VAL A 7 58.16 -8.54 -4.53
N THR A 8 57.60 -9.30 -5.47
CA THR A 8 57.35 -8.84 -6.84
C THR A 8 56.10 -7.97 -6.83
N ILE A 9 56.29 -6.66 -6.94
CA ILE A 9 55.20 -5.69 -7.12
C ILE A 9 54.66 -5.87 -8.55
N PHE A 10 53.52 -6.55 -8.68
CA PHE A 10 52.72 -6.52 -9.90
C PHE A 10 51.88 -5.24 -9.91
N LEU A 11 52.27 -4.29 -10.75
CA LEU A 11 51.46 -3.15 -11.16
C LEU A 11 50.24 -3.66 -11.94
N LEU A 12 49.16 -3.95 -11.22
CA LEU A 12 47.84 -4.21 -11.80
C LEU A 12 47.12 -2.87 -11.94
N SER A 13 47.14 -2.33 -13.15
CA SER A 13 46.29 -1.23 -13.59
C SER A 13 44.82 -1.60 -13.39
N GLY A 14 44.24 -1.17 -12.27
CA GLY A 14 42.82 -1.29 -12.00
C GLY A 14 42.04 -0.43 -12.98
N VAL A 15 41.35 -1.07 -13.93
CA VAL A 15 40.36 -0.38 -14.76
C VAL A 15 39.17 -0.08 -13.85
N MET A 16 39.06 1.17 -13.43
CA MET A 16 37.93 1.65 -12.63
C MET A 16 36.69 1.65 -13.52
N GLN A 17 35.91 0.58 -13.45
CA GLN A 17 34.62 0.51 -14.12
C GLN A 17 33.68 1.48 -13.42
N PRO A 18 33.10 2.47 -14.12
CA PRO A 18 32.01 3.24 -13.54
C PRO A 18 30.85 2.26 -13.36
N ALA A 19 30.43 2.07 -12.10
CA ALA A 19 29.15 1.45 -11.83
C ALA A 19 28.08 2.38 -12.43
N LEU A 20 27.60 2.04 -13.62
CA LEU A 20 26.38 2.65 -14.13
C LEU A 20 25.29 2.20 -13.15
N ALA A 21 24.91 3.11 -12.26
CA ALA A 21 23.68 3.01 -11.50
C ALA A 21 22.56 2.88 -12.53
N GLN A 22 22.15 1.65 -12.81
CA GLN A 22 20.92 1.40 -13.52
C GLN A 22 19.82 1.82 -12.57
N ASP A 23 19.45 3.10 -12.64
CA ASP A 23 18.18 3.61 -12.14
C ASP A 23 17.09 2.96 -12.99
N ARG A 24 16.91 1.64 -12.81
CA ARG A 24 15.66 1.00 -13.21
C ARG A 24 14.66 1.69 -12.33
N ALA A 25 13.90 2.63 -12.90
CA ALA A 25 12.68 3.13 -12.30
C ALA A 25 11.91 1.88 -11.85
N VAL A 26 12.00 1.58 -10.55
CA VAL A 26 11.35 0.40 -9.99
C VAL A 26 9.89 0.67 -10.23
N GLU A 27 9.28 -0.19 -11.04
CA GLU A 27 7.85 -0.16 -11.24
C GLU A 27 7.23 -0.37 -9.87
N ARG A 28 6.70 0.71 -9.29
CA ARG A 28 5.99 0.73 -8.01
C ARG A 28 4.51 0.90 -8.33
N PRO A 29 3.86 -0.12 -8.89
CA PRO A 29 2.44 -0.03 -9.16
C PRO A 29 1.71 0.17 -7.83
N LEU A 30 0.62 0.93 -7.85
CA LEU A 30 -0.21 1.16 -6.67
C LEU A 30 -0.82 -0.16 -6.15
N PHE A 31 -1.08 -1.10 -7.06
CA PHE A 31 -1.62 -2.42 -6.77
C PHE A 31 -0.67 -3.50 -7.27
N ALA A 32 -0.58 -4.62 -6.54
CA ALA A 32 0.21 -5.77 -6.96
C ALA A 32 -0.47 -6.56 -8.10
N THR A 33 -1.80 -6.50 -8.20
CA THR A 33 -2.63 -7.30 -9.11
C THR A 33 -3.92 -6.57 -9.47
N ASP A 34 -4.52 -6.92 -10.61
CA ASP A 34 -5.84 -6.43 -11.04
C ASP A 34 -7.01 -7.34 -10.59
N SER A 35 -6.74 -8.38 -9.81
CA SER A 35 -7.78 -9.28 -9.29
C SER A 35 -8.67 -8.59 -8.27
N THR A 36 -9.96 -8.93 -8.26
CA THR A 36 -10.93 -8.45 -7.27
C THR A 36 -10.55 -8.87 -5.86
N LEU A 37 -10.55 -7.93 -4.93
CA LEU A 37 -10.50 -8.18 -3.49
C LEU A 37 -11.92 -8.11 -2.92
N GLU A 38 -12.46 -9.26 -2.51
CA GLU A 38 -13.71 -9.34 -1.78
C GLU A 38 -13.44 -9.09 -0.29
N LEU A 39 -14.17 -8.15 0.31
CA LEU A 39 -14.06 -7.82 1.72
C LEU A 39 -15.43 -7.52 2.33
N THR A 40 -15.55 -7.71 3.64
CA THR A 40 -16.74 -7.36 4.43
C THR A 40 -16.40 -6.25 5.40
N ILE A 41 -17.26 -5.23 5.48
CA ILE A 41 -17.16 -4.16 6.47
C ILE A 41 -18.35 -4.29 7.42
N GLU A 42 -18.08 -4.41 8.70
CA GLU A 42 -19.07 -4.44 9.78
C GLU A 42 -18.97 -3.15 10.59
N GLY A 43 -20.12 -2.58 10.94
CA GLY A 43 -20.16 -1.37 11.75
C GLY A 43 -21.58 -0.81 11.89
N PRO A 44 -21.77 0.25 12.68
CA PRO A 44 -23.07 0.85 12.93
C PRO A 44 -23.52 1.74 11.76
N PHE A 45 -23.71 1.18 10.56
CA PHE A 45 -24.04 1.91 9.32
C PHE A 45 -25.30 2.78 9.41
N GLU A 46 -26.29 2.34 10.18
CA GLU A 46 -27.50 3.13 10.41
C GLU A 46 -27.16 4.47 11.10
N ARG A 47 -26.26 4.43 12.10
CA ARG A 47 -25.77 5.62 12.81
C ARG A 47 -24.91 6.49 11.90
N LEU A 48 -23.96 5.90 11.16
CA LEU A 48 -23.14 6.60 10.17
C LEU A 48 -24.02 7.38 9.17
N THR A 49 -25.12 6.78 8.74
CA THR A 49 -26.05 7.36 7.76
C THR A 49 -26.89 8.50 8.34
N ARG A 50 -27.45 8.30 9.55
CA ARG A 50 -28.24 9.32 10.25
C ARG A 50 -27.40 10.53 10.63
N GLU A 51 -26.19 10.30 11.13
CA GLU A 51 -25.31 11.33 11.67
C GLU A 51 -24.29 11.84 10.63
N ARG A 52 -24.46 11.50 9.34
CA ARG A 52 -23.48 11.76 8.28
C ARG A 52 -22.95 13.20 8.22
N HIS A 53 -23.80 14.18 8.56
CA HIS A 53 -23.46 15.61 8.54
C HIS A 53 -22.48 15.99 9.65
N ALA A 54 -22.53 15.31 10.80
CA ALA A 54 -21.58 15.49 11.89
C ALA A 54 -20.23 14.81 11.60
N LYS A 55 -20.15 13.99 10.53
CA LYS A 55 -18.98 13.20 10.15
C LYS A 55 -18.40 12.43 11.35
N PRO A 56 -19.23 11.63 12.06
CA PRO A 56 -18.74 10.86 13.20
C PRO A 56 -17.68 9.87 12.75
N GLU A 57 -16.74 9.58 13.65
CA GLU A 57 -15.83 8.45 13.54
C GLU A 57 -16.34 7.36 14.50
N LEU A 58 -16.70 6.21 13.95
CA LEU A 58 -17.30 5.10 14.69
C LEU A 58 -16.49 3.82 14.45
N ASP A 59 -16.36 3.00 15.48
CA ASP A 59 -15.64 1.72 15.36
C ASP A 59 -16.33 0.77 14.37
N GLY A 60 -15.51 0.02 13.65
CA GLY A 60 -15.93 -1.04 12.73
C GLY A 60 -14.84 -2.09 12.54
N ILE A 61 -15.19 -3.13 11.78
CA ILE A 61 -14.31 -4.25 11.49
C ILE A 61 -14.28 -4.46 9.97
N VAL A 62 -13.10 -4.67 9.41
CA VAL A 62 -12.93 -5.14 8.02
C VAL A 62 -12.41 -6.57 8.05
N ARG A 63 -13.01 -7.46 7.25
CA ARG A 63 -12.57 -8.85 7.06
C ARG A 63 -12.32 -9.12 5.58
N TYR A 64 -11.21 -9.78 5.26
CA TYR A 64 -10.92 -10.28 3.92
C TYR A 64 -10.02 -11.51 3.98
N THR A 65 -9.93 -12.26 2.88
CA THR A 65 -8.99 -13.38 2.74
C THR A 65 -7.77 -12.92 1.95
N ASP A 66 -6.57 -13.11 2.49
CA ASP A 66 -5.33 -12.74 1.80
C ASP A 66 -4.94 -13.75 0.70
N ALA A 67 -3.83 -13.46 0.02
CA ALA A 67 -3.32 -14.30 -1.07
C ALA A 67 -2.84 -15.70 -0.59
N GLN A 68 -2.65 -15.88 0.72
CA GLN A 68 -2.27 -17.14 1.37
C GLN A 68 -3.49 -17.90 1.90
N GLY A 69 -4.71 -17.40 1.65
CA GLY A 69 -5.95 -18.00 2.13
C GLY A 69 -6.21 -17.76 3.61
N GLN A 70 -5.51 -16.85 4.27
CA GLN A 70 -5.72 -16.51 5.68
C GLN A 70 -6.77 -15.41 5.81
N GLU A 71 -7.64 -15.54 6.81
CA GLU A 71 -8.54 -14.46 7.19
C GLU A 71 -7.76 -13.35 7.88
N VAL A 72 -7.88 -12.14 7.36
CA VAL A 72 -7.35 -10.92 7.95
C VAL A 72 -8.51 -10.12 8.51
N VAL A 73 -8.41 -9.77 9.80
CA VAL A 73 -9.39 -8.96 10.52
C VAL A 73 -8.71 -7.67 10.97
N LEU A 74 -9.31 -6.53 10.64
CA LEU A 74 -8.81 -5.20 10.97
C LEU A 74 -9.85 -4.43 11.78
N ASP A 75 -9.46 -3.92 12.95
CA ASP A 75 -10.22 -2.90 13.66
C ASP A 75 -10.00 -1.55 12.96
N VAL A 76 -11.09 -0.88 12.59
CA VAL A 76 -11.04 0.36 11.81
C VAL A 76 -11.95 1.44 12.38
N GLY A 77 -11.59 2.70 12.12
CA GLY A 77 -12.49 3.84 12.24
C GLY A 77 -13.28 4.02 10.94
N LEU A 78 -14.61 4.08 11.04
CA LEU A 78 -15.52 4.37 9.95
C LEU A 78 -15.99 5.82 10.03
N SER A 79 -15.82 6.58 8.95
CA SER A 79 -16.33 7.94 8.84
C SER A 79 -17.00 8.21 7.48
N PRO A 80 -18.12 8.95 7.46
CA PRO A 80 -18.74 9.41 6.21
C PRO A 80 -17.78 10.33 5.45
N ARG A 81 -17.59 10.06 4.16
CA ARG A 81 -16.72 10.85 3.27
C ARG A 81 -17.56 11.59 2.24
N GLY A 82 -17.01 12.71 1.78
CA GLY A 82 -17.63 13.57 0.76
C GLY A 82 -18.64 14.56 1.32
N ASN A 83 -19.14 15.42 0.45
CA ASN A 83 -20.26 16.32 0.72
C ASN A 83 -21.49 15.76 -0.01
N SER A 84 -22.67 15.86 0.61
CA SER A 84 -23.90 15.52 -0.09
C SER A 84 -24.16 16.54 -1.20
N ARG A 85 -24.57 16.03 -2.36
CA ARG A 85 -25.02 16.86 -3.49
C ARG A 85 -26.53 16.94 -3.57
N LEU A 86 -27.27 16.31 -2.67
CA LEU A 86 -28.74 16.23 -2.73
C LEU A 86 -29.41 17.62 -2.69
N ASP A 87 -28.81 18.59 -2.00
CA ASP A 87 -29.33 19.96 -1.92
C ASP A 87 -29.07 20.78 -3.20
N ILE A 88 -28.16 20.33 -4.06
CA ILE A 88 -27.67 21.06 -5.25
C ILE A 88 -28.06 20.33 -6.56
N CYS A 89 -28.17 19.01 -6.52
CA CYS A 89 -28.59 18.16 -7.63
C CYS A 89 -29.77 17.31 -7.17
N SER A 90 -30.93 17.52 -7.79
CA SER A 90 -32.11 16.66 -7.67
C SER A 90 -31.95 15.29 -8.36
N PHE A 91 -30.79 15.02 -8.97
CA PHE A 91 -30.53 13.75 -9.63
C PHE A 91 -30.27 12.67 -8.56
N PRO A 92 -31.15 11.66 -8.42
CA PRO A 92 -30.90 10.56 -7.51
C PRO A 92 -29.67 9.77 -7.98
N PRO A 93 -28.92 9.10 -7.08
CA PRO A 93 -27.94 8.14 -7.53
C PRO A 93 -28.67 7.06 -8.34
N PHE A 94 -28.19 6.81 -9.55
CA PHE A 94 -28.67 5.72 -10.40
C PHE A 94 -28.56 4.40 -9.62
N TRP A 95 -29.65 3.62 -9.70
CA TRP A 95 -29.76 2.23 -9.25
C TRP A 95 -28.69 1.35 -9.88
#